data_AF-A0A7J7HAK3-F1
#
_entry.id   AF-A0A7J7HAK3-F1
#
_cell.length_a   1.000
_cell.length_b   1.000
_cell.length_c   1.000
_cell.angle_alpha   90.00
_cell.angle_beta   90.00
_cell.angle_gamma   90.00
#
_symmetry.space_group_name_H-M   'P 1'
#
loop_
_entity.id
_entity.type
_entity.pdbx_description
1 polymer ?
#
loop_
_entity_poly.entity_id
_entity_poly.type
_entity_poly.pdbx_seq_one_letter_code
_entity_poly.pdbx_strand_id
1 'polypeptide(L)'
;MACLYEKGVDFELIPVNMGAGEHKQPAFLNKNVRRGADRAEIYSLAFSSTAQWLAVSSNKGTVHVFGLKANLGNLGSDKSHGPSDPNHAVSSPTSSLSFIKGVLPKYFSSEWSVAQFRLLEGSQYIVAFGHQKNTVVILGLDGSFYRCRFDPVSGGEMTQLEYHNFLKPEEAF
;
A
#
# COMPACT_ATOMS: atom_id res chain seq x y z
N MET A 1 14.85 -3.46 8.59
CA MET A 1 14.72 -2.54 7.44
C MET A 1 14.46 -3.43 6.24
N ALA A 2 13.30 -3.29 5.60
CA ALA A 2 13.01 -4.00 4.35
C ALA A 2 13.19 -3.00 3.21
N CYS A 3 13.95 -3.37 2.18
CA CYS A 3 14.19 -2.58 0.99
C CYS A 3 13.71 -3.40 -0.22
N LEU A 4 12.97 -2.78 -1.13
CA LEU A 4 12.57 -3.40 -2.38
C LEU A 4 13.66 -3.11 -3.42
N TYR A 5 14.28 -4.17 -3.96
CA TYR A 5 15.25 -4.06 -5.05
C TYR A 5 14.55 -4.43 -6.36
N GLU A 6 14.51 -3.49 -7.31
CA GLU A 6 14.04 -3.76 -8.67
C GLU A 6 15.23 -4.17 -9.54
N LYS A 7 15.19 -5.40 -10.06
CA LYS A 7 16.26 -5.94 -10.87
C LYS A 7 16.37 -5.20 -12.20
N GLY A 8 17.53 -4.63 -12.48
CA GLY A 8 17.80 -3.94 -13.75
C GLY A 8 17.48 -2.45 -13.76
N VAL A 9 17.08 -1.88 -12.62
CA VAL A 9 17.02 -0.42 -12.44
C VAL A 9 18.33 0.05 -11.84
N ASP A 10 18.96 1.04 -12.45
CA ASP A 10 20.14 1.70 -11.89
C ASP A 10 19.75 2.43 -10.60
N PHE A 11 20.53 2.22 -9.55
CA PHE A 11 20.32 2.88 -8.27
C PHE A 11 21.65 3.26 -7.62
N GLU A 12 21.60 4.28 -6.79
CA GLU A 12 22.73 4.73 -5.98
C GLU A 12 22.48 4.42 -4.51
N LEU A 13 23.49 3.88 -3.84
CA LEU A 13 23.46 3.73 -2.38
C LEU A 13 23.88 5.04 -1.72
N ILE A 14 22.90 5.82 -1.30
CA ILE A 14 23.14 7.05 -0.56
C ILE A 14 23.23 6.71 0.94
N PRO A 15 24.38 6.95 1.61
CA PRO A 15 24.49 6.75 3.05
C PRO A 15 23.59 7.73 3.78
N VAL A 16 22.81 7.22 4.75
CA VAL A 16 21.87 8.02 5.54
C VAL A 16 22.25 7.90 7.01
N ASN A 17 22.53 9.03 7.66
CA ASN A 17 22.83 9.06 9.09
C ASN A 17 21.54 8.89 9.92
N MET A 18 21.34 7.66 10.41
CA MET A 18 20.19 7.33 11.23
C MET A 18 20.18 8.07 12.58
N GLY A 19 21.36 8.29 13.19
CA GLY A 19 21.50 8.96 14.49
C GLY A 19 21.21 10.45 14.44
N ALA A 20 21.57 11.11 13.34
CA ALA A 20 21.22 12.51 13.06
C ALA A 20 19.77 12.68 12.56
N GLY A 21 19.03 11.59 12.33
CA GLY A 21 17.65 11.64 11.86
C GLY A 21 17.49 11.97 10.38
N GLU A 22 18.52 11.80 9.54
CA GLU A 22 18.47 12.12 8.10
C GLU A 22 17.38 11.33 7.36
N HIS A 23 17.13 10.09 7.74
CA HIS A 23 16.02 9.25 7.21
C HIS A 23 14.63 9.86 7.39
N LYS A 24 14.48 10.85 8.29
CA LYS A 24 13.22 11.57 8.51
C LYS A 24 13.09 12.81 7.63
N GLN A 25 14.16 13.18 6.92
CA GLN A 25 14.19 14.32 6.03
C GLN A 25 13.39 14.03 4.75
N PRO A 26 12.83 15.06 4.10
CA PRO A 26 11.95 14.89 2.95
C PRO A 26 12.59 14.11 1.79
N ALA A 27 13.92 14.27 1.60
CA ALA A 27 14.68 13.61 0.55
C ALA A 27 14.68 12.07 0.67
N PHE A 28 14.45 11.53 1.88
CA PHE A 28 14.49 10.10 2.15
C PHE A 28 13.12 9.52 2.53
N LEU A 29 12.07 10.36 2.57
CA LEU A 29 10.74 9.98 3.03
C LEU A 29 9.69 10.20 1.94
N ASN A 30 9.55 9.20 1.06
CA ASN A 30 8.63 9.29 -0.08
C ASN A 30 7.15 9.20 0.33
N LYS A 31 6.81 8.46 1.40
CA LYS A 31 5.41 8.30 1.82
C LYS A 31 5.26 7.82 3.26
N ASN A 32 4.26 8.37 3.96
CA ASN A 32 3.80 7.89 5.26
C ASN A 32 2.34 7.42 5.14
N VAL A 33 2.04 6.20 5.59
CA VAL A 33 0.69 5.62 5.55
C VAL A 33 0.17 5.30 6.95
N ARG A 34 -1.14 5.44 7.15
CA ARG A 34 -1.82 5.12 8.41
C ARG A 34 -2.76 3.94 8.24
N ARG A 35 -2.47 2.87 8.97
CA ARG A 35 -3.34 1.69 9.12
C ARG A 35 -4.55 1.97 10.03
N GLY A 36 -4.33 2.74 11.08
CA GLY A 36 -5.30 3.06 12.14
C GLY A 36 -4.63 3.87 13.26
N ALA A 37 -5.33 4.09 14.37
CA ALA A 37 -4.81 4.86 15.51
C ALA A 37 -3.87 4.03 16.41
N ASP A 38 -4.08 2.72 16.48
CA ASP A 38 -3.35 1.85 17.41
C ASP A 38 -2.03 1.35 16.84
N ARG A 39 -1.04 1.22 17.74
CA ARG A 39 0.20 0.51 17.46
C ARG A 39 -0.12 -0.93 17.06
N ALA A 40 0.52 -1.40 16.00
CA ALA A 40 0.39 -2.77 15.54
C ALA A 40 1.74 -3.33 15.11
N GLU A 41 1.87 -4.64 15.29
CA GLU A 41 2.94 -5.42 14.70
C GLU A 41 2.53 -5.80 13.28
N ILE A 42 3.43 -5.59 12.33
CA ILE A 42 3.22 -5.92 10.92
C ILE A 42 3.70 -7.33 10.67
N TYR A 43 2.85 -8.17 10.07
CA TYR A 43 3.21 -9.55 9.75
C TYR A 43 3.72 -9.69 8.32
N SER A 44 3.07 -9.04 7.35
CA SER A 44 3.44 -9.15 5.94
C SER A 44 3.20 -7.85 5.19
N LEU A 45 4.07 -7.60 4.21
CA LEU A 45 3.98 -6.51 3.23
C LEU A 45 4.07 -7.10 1.83
N ALA A 46 3.26 -6.64 0.90
CA ALA A 46 3.36 -7.02 -0.51
C ALA A 46 3.08 -5.83 -1.43
N PHE A 47 3.90 -5.66 -2.46
CA PHE A 47 3.64 -4.70 -3.53
C PHE A 47 2.91 -5.38 -4.68
N SER A 48 2.03 -4.65 -5.37
CA SER A 48 1.54 -5.12 -6.67
C SER A 48 2.69 -5.13 -7.68
N SER A 49 2.57 -5.93 -8.74
CA SER A 49 3.60 -6.01 -9.79
C SER A 49 3.90 -4.66 -10.44
N THR A 50 2.91 -3.76 -10.49
CA THR A 50 3.05 -2.39 -11.01
C THR A 50 3.55 -1.37 -9.99
N ALA A 51 3.85 -1.80 -8.75
CA ALA A 51 4.17 -0.94 -7.61
C ALA A 51 3.14 0.18 -7.34
N GLN A 52 1.90 0.01 -7.81
CA GLN A 52 0.80 0.95 -7.58
C GLN A 52 0.06 0.70 -6.26
N TRP A 53 0.23 -0.48 -5.67
CA TRP A 53 -0.48 -0.87 -4.45
C TRP A 53 0.46 -1.52 -3.46
N LEU A 54 0.22 -1.28 -2.17
CA LEU A 54 0.86 -1.95 -1.05
C LEU A 54 -0.22 -2.61 -0.18
N ALA A 55 -0.13 -3.92 -0.01
CA ALA A 55 -0.94 -4.68 0.95
C ALA A 55 -0.15 -4.91 2.23
N VAL A 56 -0.81 -4.79 3.39
CA VAL A 56 -0.21 -4.89 4.72
C VAL A 56 -1.11 -5.69 5.65
N SER A 57 -0.62 -6.76 6.26
CA SER A 57 -1.30 -7.47 7.35
C SER A 57 -0.69 -7.13 8.72
N SER A 58 -1.48 -7.21 9.79
CA SER A 58 -1.00 -6.94 11.15
C SER A 58 -1.64 -7.82 12.22
N ASN A 59 -1.09 -7.73 13.44
CA ASN A 59 -1.62 -8.41 14.63
C ASN A 59 -2.99 -7.91 15.11
N LYS A 60 -3.57 -6.92 14.44
CA LYS A 60 -4.92 -6.40 14.72
C LYS A 60 -6.01 -7.13 13.92
N GLY A 61 -5.68 -8.26 13.30
CA GLY A 61 -6.62 -9.01 12.47
C GLY A 61 -7.11 -8.16 11.29
N THR A 62 -6.25 -7.34 10.70
CA THR A 62 -6.63 -6.55 9.52
C THR A 62 -5.60 -6.62 8.41
N VAL A 63 -6.09 -6.59 7.17
CA VAL A 63 -5.30 -6.33 5.97
C VAL A 63 -5.71 -4.98 5.40
N HIS A 64 -4.74 -4.16 5.05
CA HIS A 64 -4.95 -2.84 4.45
C HIS A 64 -4.27 -2.78 3.08
N VAL A 65 -4.94 -2.14 2.12
CA VAL A 65 -4.38 -1.80 0.81
C VAL A 65 -4.21 -0.29 0.71
N PHE A 66 -3.01 0.15 0.39
CA PHE A 66 -2.66 1.54 0.16
C PHE A 66 -2.34 1.74 -1.32
N GLY A 67 -2.90 2.78 -1.92
CA GLY A 67 -2.43 3.26 -3.23
C GLY A 67 -1.04 3.86 -3.08
N LEU A 68 -0.17 3.65 -4.04
CA LEU A 68 1.16 4.25 -4.14
C LEU A 68 1.13 5.22 -5.33
N LYS A 69 1.43 6.49 -5.07
CA LYS A 69 1.62 7.48 -6.13
C LYS A 69 3.01 7.27 -6.67
N ALA A 70 3.19 6.27 -7.52
CA ALA A 70 4.42 6.14 -8.25
C ALA A 70 4.45 7.29 -9.28
N ASN A 71 5.38 8.23 -9.12
CA ASN A 71 5.68 9.22 -10.17
C ASN A 71 6.36 8.51 -11.35
N LEU A 72 5.71 7.51 -11.95
CA LEU A 72 6.22 6.82 -13.14
C LEU A 72 6.24 7.74 -14.37
N GLY A 73 5.64 8.94 -14.28
CA GLY A 73 5.61 9.94 -15.36
C GLY A 73 6.92 10.70 -15.60
N ASN A 74 7.98 10.46 -14.81
CA ASN A 74 9.22 11.22 -14.92
C ASN A 74 10.41 10.45 -15.56
N LEU A 75 10.18 9.23 -16.07
CA LEU A 75 11.21 8.36 -16.65
C LEU A 75 11.15 8.25 -18.19
N GLY A 76 10.47 9.16 -18.90
CA GLY A 76 10.27 9.00 -20.34
C GLY A 76 9.97 10.26 -21.15
N SER A 77 10.60 11.40 -20.85
CA SER A 77 10.55 12.55 -21.75
C SER A 77 11.90 13.26 -21.76
N ASP A 78 12.81 12.75 -22.57
CA ASP A 78 13.91 13.54 -23.09
C ASP A 78 13.33 14.60 -24.03
N LYS A 79 13.47 15.85 -23.59
CA LYS A 79 13.44 17.13 -24.31
C LYS A 79 13.03 17.10 -25.80
N SER A 80 11.90 17.73 -26.08
CA SER A 80 11.79 18.67 -27.20
C SER A 80 11.11 19.95 -26.73
N HIS A 81 11.84 21.06 -26.77
CA HIS A 81 11.36 22.40 -26.46
C HIS A 81 10.21 22.80 -27.41
N GLY A 82 9.05 23.15 -26.83
CA GLY A 82 7.95 23.82 -27.52
C GLY A 82 7.11 24.61 -26.50
N PRO A 83 6.78 25.90 -26.72
CA PRO A 83 6.01 26.69 -25.77
C PRO A 83 4.52 26.77 -26.16
N SER A 84 3.62 26.27 -25.30
CA SER A 84 2.15 26.50 -25.23
C SER A 84 1.50 25.31 -24.49
N ASP A 85 0.55 25.34 -23.56
CA ASP A 85 -0.34 26.32 -22.94
C ASP A 85 -0.79 25.70 -21.59
N PRO A 86 -1.15 26.46 -20.53
CA PRO A 86 -1.40 25.91 -19.22
C PRO A 86 -2.90 25.70 -18.98
N ASN A 87 -3.54 24.68 -19.54
CA ASN A 87 -4.89 24.27 -19.12
C ASN A 87 -5.26 22.90 -19.69
N HIS A 88 -5.00 21.82 -18.94
CA HIS A 88 -5.82 20.60 -18.90
C HIS A 88 -5.32 19.70 -17.75
N ALA A 89 -5.51 20.16 -16.51
CA ALA A 89 -5.43 19.29 -15.36
C ALA A 89 -6.72 18.46 -15.31
N VAL A 90 -6.68 17.22 -15.82
CA VAL A 90 -7.70 16.22 -15.52
C VAL A 90 -7.53 15.88 -14.05
N SER A 91 -8.31 16.55 -13.20
CA SER A 91 -8.36 16.30 -11.76
C SER A 91 -8.98 14.92 -11.54
N SER A 92 -8.15 13.91 -11.27
CA SER A 92 -8.65 12.71 -10.60
C SER A 92 -9.19 13.13 -9.22
N PRO A 93 -10.35 12.62 -8.78
CA PRO A 93 -10.90 12.97 -7.48
C PRO A 93 -10.04 12.31 -6.40
N THR A 94 -8.98 12.99 -5.98
CA THR A 94 -8.26 12.62 -4.77
C THR A 94 -9.17 12.98 -3.60
N SER A 95 -9.87 12.00 -3.04
CA SER A 95 -10.60 12.09 -1.78
C SER A 95 -9.60 12.44 -0.66
N SER A 96 -9.34 13.74 -0.55
CA SER A 96 -8.40 14.34 0.39
C SER A 96 -9.21 14.73 1.62
N LEU A 97 -9.32 13.82 2.58
CA LEU A 97 -9.85 14.15 3.91
C LEU A 97 -8.97 15.26 4.50
N SER A 98 -9.51 16.47 4.45
CA SER A 98 -8.82 17.71 4.80
C SER A 98 -8.83 17.89 6.31
N PHE A 99 -7.88 17.27 7.00
CA PHE A 99 -7.69 17.51 8.43
C PHE A 99 -6.37 18.25 8.67
N ILE A 100 -6.53 19.52 9.05
CA ILE A 100 -5.53 20.45 9.61
C ILE A 100 -4.60 21.11 8.57
N LYS A 101 -5.07 22.22 8.00
CA LYS A 101 -4.23 23.20 7.29
C LYS A 101 -3.49 24.08 8.30
N GLY A 102 -2.17 23.92 8.35
CA GLY A 102 -1.27 24.99 8.81
C GLY A 102 -0.35 24.61 9.96
N VAL A 103 0.62 23.71 9.72
CA VAL A 103 2.02 23.76 10.24
C VAL A 103 2.86 22.52 9.86
N LEU A 104 2.28 21.49 9.23
CA LEU A 104 3.03 20.26 8.92
C LEU A 104 3.48 20.20 7.45
N PRO A 105 4.76 19.89 7.17
CA PRO A 105 5.24 19.74 5.79
C PRO A 105 4.40 18.75 4.96
N LYS A 106 4.22 18.99 3.66
CA LYS A 106 3.33 18.19 2.79
C LYS A 106 3.61 16.67 2.82
N TYR A 107 4.85 16.24 3.05
CA TYR A 107 5.21 14.82 3.16
C TYR A 107 4.69 14.14 4.45
N PHE A 108 4.19 14.93 5.41
CA PHE A 108 3.54 14.46 6.63
C PHE A 108 2.02 14.26 6.47
N SER A 109 1.43 14.51 5.28
CA SER A 109 0.04 14.11 5.02
C SER A 109 -0.01 12.59 4.97
N SER A 110 -0.36 11.96 6.09
CA SER A 110 -0.52 10.52 6.14
C SER A 110 -1.74 10.12 5.33
N GLU A 111 -1.56 9.19 4.39
CA GLU A 111 -2.69 8.64 3.63
C GLU A 111 -3.25 7.42 4.38
N TRP A 112 -4.58 7.38 4.51
CA TRP A 112 -5.29 6.22 5.04
C TRP A 112 -5.30 5.10 4.00
N SER A 113 -5.56 3.86 4.44
CA SER A 113 -5.75 2.76 3.51
C SER A 113 -6.93 3.02 2.59
N VAL A 114 -6.76 2.73 1.31
CA VAL A 114 -7.83 2.76 0.31
C VAL A 114 -8.86 1.70 0.65
N ALA A 115 -8.41 0.48 0.98
CA ALA A 115 -9.29 -0.61 1.36
C ALA A 115 -8.78 -1.41 2.56
N GLN A 116 -9.69 -2.07 3.26
CA GLN A 116 -9.38 -2.93 4.41
C GLN A 116 -10.19 -4.22 4.42
N PHE A 117 -9.64 -5.28 4.99
CA PHE A 117 -10.33 -6.53 5.26
C PHE A 117 -10.08 -6.96 6.70
N ARG A 118 -11.11 -7.45 7.39
CA ARG A 118 -11.02 -7.94 8.77
C ARG A 118 -10.85 -9.46 8.77
N LEU A 119 -9.96 -9.91 9.62
CA LEU A 119 -9.58 -11.30 9.83
C LEU A 119 -9.79 -11.65 11.31
N LEU A 120 -9.65 -12.94 11.63
CA LEU A 120 -9.64 -13.36 13.02
C LEU A 120 -8.35 -12.86 13.70
N GLU A 121 -8.49 -12.24 14.88
CA GLU A 121 -7.32 -11.90 15.68
C GLU A 121 -6.67 -13.18 16.25
N GLY A 122 -5.36 -13.14 16.51
CA GLY A 122 -4.62 -14.25 17.11
C GLY A 122 -3.93 -15.20 16.11
N SER A 123 -4.18 -15.07 14.81
CA SER A 123 -3.42 -15.75 13.75
C SER A 123 -2.49 -14.78 13.02
N GLN A 124 -1.42 -15.30 12.43
CA GLN A 124 -0.56 -14.53 11.53
C GLN A 124 -0.96 -14.78 10.08
N TYR A 125 -0.93 -13.71 9.30
CA TYR A 125 -1.39 -13.73 7.92
C TYR A 125 -0.32 -13.17 6.97
N ILE A 126 -0.03 -13.92 5.92
CA ILE A 126 0.76 -13.43 4.78
C ILE A 126 -0.18 -12.92 3.70
N VAL A 127 0.24 -11.88 2.97
CA VAL A 127 -0.56 -11.24 1.93
C VAL A 127 0.19 -11.19 0.62
N ALA A 128 -0.53 -11.32 -0.49
CA ALA A 128 -0.01 -11.13 -1.85
C ALA A 128 -1.09 -10.52 -2.75
N PHE A 129 -0.70 -9.87 -3.84
CA PHE A 129 -1.66 -9.51 -4.89
C PHE A 129 -1.92 -10.72 -5.79
N GLY A 130 -3.20 -11.03 -5.99
CA GLY A 130 -3.60 -12.11 -6.89
C GLY A 130 -3.45 -11.73 -8.36
N HIS A 131 -3.56 -12.72 -9.25
CA HIS A 131 -3.54 -12.49 -10.70
C HIS A 131 -4.75 -11.69 -11.21
N GLN A 132 -5.90 -11.84 -10.56
CA GLN A 132 -7.09 -11.08 -10.91
C GLN A 132 -6.92 -9.62 -10.48
N LYS A 133 -7.37 -8.70 -11.33
CA LYS A 133 -7.24 -7.26 -11.09
C LYS A 133 -7.85 -6.89 -9.73
N ASN A 134 -7.18 -6.01 -8.99
CA ASN A 134 -7.60 -5.48 -7.69
C ASN A 134 -7.96 -6.56 -6.66
N THR A 135 -7.23 -7.67 -6.67
CA THR A 135 -7.45 -8.80 -5.77
C THR A 135 -6.25 -9.03 -4.88
N VAL A 136 -6.49 -9.26 -3.59
CA VAL A 136 -5.50 -9.67 -2.59
C VAL A 136 -5.80 -11.11 -2.19
N VAL A 137 -4.75 -11.92 -2.13
CA VAL A 137 -4.77 -13.26 -1.55
C VAL A 137 -4.19 -13.18 -0.14
N ILE A 138 -4.84 -13.82 0.82
CA ILE A 138 -4.47 -13.84 2.22
C ILE A 138 -4.39 -15.30 2.67
N LEU A 139 -3.27 -15.67 3.28
CA LEU A 139 -3.05 -17.01 3.84
C LEU A 139 -2.73 -16.87 5.32
N GLY A 140 -3.51 -17.55 6.16
CA GLY A 140 -3.32 -17.59 7.61
C GLY A 140 -2.58 -18.85 8.06
N LEU A 141 -1.77 -18.72 9.12
CA LEU A 141 -1.13 -19.87 9.77
C LEU A 141 -2.13 -20.84 10.42
N ASP A 142 -3.37 -20.39 10.63
CA ASP A 142 -4.53 -21.19 11.05
C ASP A 142 -5.16 -22.00 9.90
N GLY A 143 -4.51 -22.06 8.74
CA GLY A 143 -4.96 -22.79 7.57
C GLY A 143 -5.97 -22.05 6.71
N SER A 144 -6.35 -20.84 7.10
CA SER A 144 -7.32 -20.04 6.34
C SER A 144 -6.72 -19.49 5.05
N PHE A 145 -7.54 -19.47 4.01
CA PHE A 145 -7.27 -18.82 2.73
C PHE A 145 -8.42 -17.88 2.42
N TYR A 146 -8.09 -16.66 2.01
CA TYR A 146 -9.06 -15.70 1.52
C TYR A 146 -8.60 -15.14 0.18
N ARG A 147 -9.56 -14.91 -0.70
CA ARG A 147 -9.38 -14.06 -1.88
C ARG A 147 -10.32 -12.88 -1.76
N CYS A 148 -9.79 -11.68 -1.64
CA CYS A 148 -10.56 -10.46 -1.41
C CYS A 148 -10.35 -9.47 -2.56
N ARG A 149 -11.42 -8.85 -3.03
CA ARG A 149 -11.38 -7.80 -4.04
C ARG A 149 -11.54 -6.43 -3.39
N PHE A 150 -10.71 -5.48 -3.78
CA PHE A 150 -10.85 -4.08 -3.37
C PHE A 150 -11.33 -3.21 -4.53
N ASP A 151 -12.07 -2.15 -4.22
CA ASP A 151 -12.42 -1.11 -5.17
C ASP A 151 -11.39 0.03 -5.09
N PRO A 152 -10.59 0.30 -6.14
CA PRO A 152 -9.59 1.35 -6.12
C PRO A 152 -10.17 2.77 -6.18
N VAL A 153 -11.46 2.92 -6.54
CA VAL A 153 -12.15 4.22 -6.68
C VAL A 153 -12.92 4.56 -5.42
N SER A 154 -13.80 3.66 -4.97
CA SER A 154 -14.63 3.90 -3.78
C SER A 154 -13.93 3.51 -2.47
N GLY A 155 -12.96 2.58 -2.52
CA GLY A 155 -12.24 2.10 -1.34
C GLY A 155 -13.12 1.33 -0.35
N GLY A 156 -12.77 1.37 0.93
CA GLY A 156 -13.57 0.83 2.02
C GLY A 156 -13.32 -0.65 2.32
N GLU A 157 -14.38 -1.37 2.70
CA GLU A 157 -14.27 -2.79 3.02
C GLU A 157 -14.09 -3.63 1.75
N MET A 158 -13.11 -4.54 1.77
CA MET A 158 -12.89 -5.46 0.66
C MET A 158 -13.98 -6.53 0.62
N THR A 159 -14.40 -6.91 -0.59
CA THR A 159 -15.34 -8.02 -0.79
C THR A 159 -14.59 -9.34 -0.74
N GLN A 160 -14.96 -10.24 0.16
CA GLN A 160 -14.50 -11.64 0.11
C GLN A 160 -15.13 -12.33 -1.11
N LEU A 161 -14.28 -12.85 -2.00
CA LEU A 161 -14.68 -13.63 -3.16
C LEU A 161 -14.61 -15.14 -2.90
N GLU A 162 -13.71 -15.56 -2.01
CA GLU A 162 -13.44 -16.97 -1.74
C GLU A 162 -12.89 -17.13 -0.34
N TYR A 163 -13.25 -18.25 0.30
CA TYR A 163 -12.70 -18.66 1.59
C TYR A 163 -12.57 -20.18 1.63
N HIS A 164 -11.43 -20.65 2.13
CA HIS A 164 -11.19 -22.06 2.43
C HIS A 164 -10.42 -22.16 3.74
N ASN A 165 -10.56 -23.26 4.47
CA ASN A 165 -9.64 -23.60 5.56
C ASN A 165 -9.06 -24.99 5.32
N PHE A 166 -7.76 -25.06 5.09
CA PHE A 166 -7.09 -26.33 4.75
C PHE A 166 -6.83 -27.23 5.95
N LEU A 167 -6.93 -26.69 7.17
CA LEU A 167 -6.76 -27.45 8.43
C LEU A 167 -8.10 -27.89 9.03
N LYS A 168 -9.21 -27.32 8.55
CA LYS A 168 -10.57 -27.66 8.94
C LYS A 168 -11.37 -27.99 7.67
N PRO A 169 -11.28 -29.24 7.17
CA PRO A 169 -12.14 -29.65 6.07
C PRO A 169 -13.60 -29.43 6.47
N GLU A 170 -14.43 -28.91 5.54
CA GLU A 170 -15.87 -28.82 5.76
C GLU A 170 -16.37 -30.20 6.21
N GLU A 171 -17.11 -30.25 7.32
CA GLU A 171 -17.83 -31.47 7.69
C GLU A 171 -18.74 -31.81 6.51
N ALA A 172 -18.41 -32.87 5.79
CA ALA A 172 -19.24 -33.38 4.71
C ALA A 172 -20.51 -33.91 5.37
N PHE A 173 -21.61 -33.17 5.22
CA PHE A 173 -22.95 -33.60 5.61
C PHE A 173 -23.44 -34.75 4.75
#